data_AF-A0AAD5TXC7-F1
#
_entry.id   AF-A0AAD5TXC7-F1
#
_cell.length_a   1.000
_cell.length_b   1.000
_cell.length_c   1.000
_cell.angle_alpha   90.00
_cell.angle_beta   90.00
_cell.angle_gamma   90.00
#
_symmetry.space_group_name_H-M   'P 1'
#
loop_
_entity.id
_entity.type
_entity.pdbx_description
1 polymer ?
#
loop_
_entity_poly.entity_id
_entity_poly.type
_entity_poly.pdbx_seq_one_letter_code
_entity_poly.pdbx_strand_id
1 'polypeptide(L)'
;MNVCREVFGISPKFLKKKKRNLIELISNLPNHAVGRKVISAQLERGNPQNSYYKLTKVHLDTSLRNGEIYGIKYIDGKATSDVHQLITETNDKWEFYLSKQEDLDLAKKIKLQ
;
A
#
# COMPACT_ATOMS: atom_id res chain seq x y z
N MET A 1 -19.57 16.74 -16.00
CA MET A 1 -20.63 15.78 -15.61
C MET A 1 -19.96 14.52 -15.11
N ASN A 2 -20.34 14.01 -13.93
CA ASN A 2 -19.67 12.88 -13.30
C ASN A 2 -20.65 11.69 -13.30
N VAL A 3 -20.67 10.94 -14.41
CA VAL A 3 -21.61 9.84 -14.72
C VAL A 3 -21.78 8.87 -13.54
N CYS A 4 -20.70 8.63 -12.79
CA CYS A 4 -20.73 7.75 -11.61
C CYS A 4 -21.65 8.25 -10.47
N ARG A 5 -21.84 9.56 -10.29
CA ARG A 5 -22.71 10.11 -9.22
C ARG A 5 -24.19 10.01 -9.57
N GLU A 6 -24.54 10.14 -10.85
CA GLU A 6 -25.92 10.03 -11.32
C GLU A 6 -26.42 8.59 -11.28
N VAL A 7 -25.57 7.63 -11.66
CA VAL A 7 -25.96 6.21 -11.71
C VAL A 7 -25.92 5.54 -10.33
N PHE A 8 -24.95 5.90 -9.48
CA PHE A 8 -24.68 5.16 -8.24
C PHE A 8 -24.82 5.98 -6.95
N GLY A 9 -25.27 7.22 -7.05
CA GLY A 9 -25.44 8.14 -5.92
C GLY A 9 -24.15 8.82 -5.46
N ILE A 10 -24.26 9.62 -4.40
CA ILE A 10 -23.22 10.57 -3.95
C ILE A 10 -21.92 9.86 -3.50
N SER A 11 -22.01 8.64 -2.95
CA SER A 11 -20.86 7.85 -2.50
C SER A 11 -21.15 6.34 -2.61
N PRO A 12 -20.95 5.76 -3.81
CA PRO A 12 -21.18 4.34 -4.04
C PRO A 12 -20.27 3.50 -3.15
N LYS A 13 -20.83 2.51 -2.44
CA LYS A 13 -20.06 1.68 -1.50
C LYS A 13 -18.90 0.94 -2.18
N PHE A 14 -19.02 0.60 -3.46
CA PHE A 14 -17.95 -0.06 -4.23
C PHE A 14 -16.76 0.86 -4.56
N LEU A 15 -16.94 2.19 -4.53
CA LEU A 15 -15.84 3.15 -4.68
C LEU A 15 -15.09 3.39 -3.36
N LYS A 16 -15.61 2.92 -2.23
CA LYS A 16 -14.88 3.00 -0.96
C LYS A 16 -13.68 2.07 -1.03
N LYS A 17 -12.47 2.63 -0.89
CA LYS A 17 -11.25 1.83 -0.74
C LYS A 17 -11.44 0.84 0.41
N LYS A 18 -11.59 -0.45 0.09
CA LYS A 18 -11.61 -1.50 1.09
C LYS A 18 -10.23 -1.50 1.74
N LYS A 19 -10.20 -1.36 3.06
CA LYS A 19 -8.98 -1.47 3.86
C LYS A 19 -8.49 -2.92 3.75
N ARG A 20 -7.29 -3.10 3.17
CA ARG A 20 -6.70 -4.43 2.90
C ARG A 20 -5.61 -4.73 3.92
N ASN A 21 -5.48 -6.01 4.27
CA ASN A 21 -4.26 -6.49 4.91
C ASN A 21 -3.11 -6.56 3.88
N LEU A 22 -1.87 -6.73 4.34
CA LEU A 22 -0.71 -6.71 3.45
C LEU A 22 -0.73 -7.84 2.41
N ILE A 23 -1.20 -9.03 2.79
CA ILE A 23 -1.28 -10.19 1.89
C ILE A 23 -2.29 -9.94 0.78
N GLU A 24 -3.49 -9.47 1.11
CA GLU A 24 -4.53 -9.07 0.16
C GLU A 24 -4.07 -7.94 -0.78
N LEU A 25 -3.16 -7.08 -0.32
CA LEU A 25 -2.61 -5.99 -1.13
C LEU A 25 -1.67 -6.52 -2.22
N ILE A 26 -0.88 -7.57 -1.93
CA ILE A 26 0.23 -8.00 -2.79
C ILE A 26 0.01 -9.34 -3.50
N SER A 27 -0.92 -10.18 -3.03
CA SER A 27 -1.10 -11.56 -3.50
C SER A 27 -1.38 -11.66 -5.00
N ASN A 28 -2.15 -10.72 -5.55
CA ASN A 28 -2.56 -10.70 -6.95
C ASN A 28 -1.59 -9.94 -7.88
N LEU A 29 -0.42 -9.51 -7.38
CA LEU A 29 0.55 -8.74 -8.16
C LEU A 29 1.71 -9.61 -8.65
N PRO A 30 2.31 -9.28 -9.81
CA PRO A 30 3.51 -9.95 -10.27
C PRO A 30 4.60 -9.95 -9.20
N ASN A 31 5.24 -11.11 -9.00
CA ASN A 31 6.29 -11.30 -8.01
C ASN A 31 5.89 -10.83 -6.59
N HIS A 32 4.60 -10.92 -6.24
CA HIS A 32 4.03 -10.46 -4.97
C HIS A 32 4.46 -9.05 -4.57
N ALA A 33 4.59 -8.16 -5.57
CA ALA A 33 5.00 -6.77 -5.37
C ALA A 33 6.39 -6.58 -4.72
N VAL A 34 7.29 -7.57 -4.77
CA VAL A 34 8.68 -7.38 -4.34
C VAL A 34 9.30 -6.16 -5.04
N GLY A 35 10.00 -5.33 -4.28
CA GLY A 35 10.58 -4.05 -4.73
C GLY A 35 9.64 -2.85 -4.61
N ARG A 36 8.34 -3.07 -4.40
CA ARG A 36 7.36 -1.99 -4.19
C ARG A 36 7.44 -1.42 -2.78
N LYS A 37 7.01 -0.17 -2.65
CA LYS A 37 6.92 0.55 -1.37
C LYS A 37 5.52 0.42 -0.80
N VAL A 38 5.41 0.05 0.45
CA VAL A 38 4.15 -0.10 1.19
C VAL A 38 4.22 0.67 2.50
N ILE A 39 3.08 1.11 2.99
CA ILE A 39 2.95 1.79 4.27
C ILE A 39 1.79 1.17 5.04
N SER A 40 1.97 1.00 6.36
CA SER A 40 0.90 0.58 7.24
C SER A 40 0.30 1.78 7.98
N ALA A 41 -0.98 1.68 8.33
CA ALA A 41 -1.67 2.72 9.08
C ALA A 41 -1.07 2.96 10.48
N GLN A 42 -0.36 1.97 11.05
CA GLN A 42 0.42 2.17 12.26
C GLN A 42 1.68 2.99 12.00
N LEU A 43 2.42 2.68 10.94
CA LEU A 43 3.62 3.42 10.57
C LEU A 43 3.29 4.88 10.23
N GLU A 44 2.23 5.10 9.47
CA GLU A 44 1.74 6.42 9.05
C GLU A 44 1.36 7.31 10.25
N ARG A 45 0.73 6.73 11.28
CA ARG A 45 0.36 7.47 12.49
C ARG A 45 1.56 7.87 13.36
N GLY A 46 2.60 7.04 13.38
CA GLY A 46 3.72 7.20 14.30
C GLY A 46 4.96 7.90 13.73
N ASN A 47 5.06 8.12 12.42
CA ASN A 47 6.29 8.59 11.78
C ASN A 47 6.06 9.78 10.84
N PRO A 48 7.10 10.61 10.62
CA PRO A 48 7.04 11.74 9.69
C PRO A 48 6.76 11.31 8.25
N GLN A 49 6.35 12.30 7.44
CA GLN A 49 6.19 12.16 5.99
C GLN A 49 7.39 11.43 5.38
N ASN A 50 7.16 10.56 4.39
CA ASN A 50 8.20 9.78 3.71
C ASN A 50 8.76 8.58 4.48
N SER A 51 7.95 7.98 5.37
CA SER A 51 8.25 6.70 6.00
C SER A 51 7.47 5.56 5.35
N TYR A 52 8.14 4.47 4.98
CA TYR A 52 7.55 3.32 4.29
C TYR A 52 8.39 2.07 4.49
N TYR A 53 7.89 0.91 4.06
CA TYR A 53 8.68 -0.31 3.90
C TYR A 53 8.87 -0.60 2.41
N LYS A 54 10.07 -1.00 2.01
CA LYS A 54 10.32 -1.55 0.67
C LYS A 54 10.35 -3.07 0.76
N LEU A 55 9.44 -3.75 0.07
CA LEU A 55 9.35 -5.21 0.09
C LEU A 55 10.59 -5.83 -0.55
N THR A 56 11.20 -6.80 0.12
CA THR A 56 12.42 -7.49 -0.35
C THR A 56 12.17 -8.95 -0.64
N LYS A 57 11.36 -9.63 0.18
CA LYS A 57 11.05 -11.04 0.03
C LYS A 57 9.64 -11.33 0.49
N VAL A 58 8.94 -12.20 -0.22
CA VAL A 58 7.58 -12.60 0.10
C VAL A 58 7.46 -14.09 -0.11
N HIS A 59 7.02 -14.80 0.93
CA HIS A 59 6.74 -16.22 0.91
C HIS A 59 5.32 -16.44 1.37
N LEU A 60 4.40 -16.69 0.44
CA LEU A 60 3.01 -16.98 0.76
C LEU A 60 2.78 -18.49 0.80
N ASP A 61 1.86 -18.92 1.66
CA ASP A 61 1.35 -20.29 1.63
C ASP A 61 0.52 -20.55 0.35
N THR A 62 0.23 -21.82 0.09
CA THR A 62 -0.59 -22.23 -1.07
C THR A 62 -2.01 -21.67 -1.05
N SER A 63 -2.50 -21.25 0.13
CA SER A 63 -3.82 -20.65 0.29
C SER A 63 -3.85 -19.15 -0.02
N LEU A 64 -2.67 -18.52 -0.15
CA LEU A 64 -2.46 -17.08 -0.28
C LEU A 64 -3.12 -16.26 0.83
N ARG A 65 -3.25 -16.85 2.03
CA ARG A 65 -3.87 -16.19 3.20
C ARG A 65 -2.87 -15.91 4.31
N ASN A 66 -1.79 -16.68 4.37
CA ASN A 66 -0.71 -16.48 5.33
C ASN A 66 0.63 -16.48 4.60
N GLY A 67 1.65 -16.02 5.29
CA GLY A 67 2.99 -16.01 4.76
C GLY A 67 3.94 -15.14 5.55
N GLU A 68 5.20 -15.21 5.14
CA GLU A 68 6.27 -14.39 5.67
C GLU A 68 6.60 -13.29 4.66
N ILE A 69 6.52 -12.05 5.12
CA ILE A 69 6.77 -10.88 4.30
C ILE A 69 7.93 -10.12 4.94
N TYR A 70 8.93 -9.78 4.14
CA TYR A 70 10.11 -9.07 4.59
C TYR A 70 10.26 -7.76 3.82
N GLY A 71 10.78 -6.75 4.49
CA GLY A 71 11.09 -5.47 3.86
C GLY A 71 12.08 -4.65 4.66
N ILE A 72 12.69 -3.69 3.98
CA ILE A 72 13.57 -2.69 4.61
C ILE A 72 12.71 -1.50 5.01
N LYS A 73 12.83 -1.05 6.25
CA LYS A 73 12.13 0.14 6.72
C LYS A 73 12.87 1.37 6.22
N TYR A 74 12.12 2.35 5.75
CA TYR A 74 12.60 3.68 5.39
C TYR A 74 11.92 4.68 6.31
N ILE A 75 12.70 5.54 6.94
CA ILE A 75 12.21 6.64 7.77
C ILE A 75 12.80 7.92 7.18
N ASP A 76 11.93 8.86 6.83
CA ASP A 76 12.32 10.11 6.15
C ASP A 76 13.22 9.85 4.92
N GLY A 77 12.84 8.85 4.11
CA GLY A 77 13.58 8.44 2.92
C GLY A 77 14.90 7.72 3.16
N LYS A 78 15.35 7.53 4.41
CA LYS A 78 16.58 6.80 4.76
C LYS A 78 16.29 5.37 5.15
N ALA A 79 17.02 4.43 4.56
CA ALA A 79 16.92 3.01 4.90
C ALA A 79 17.42 2.76 6.32
N THR A 80 16.69 1.96 7.09
CA THR A 80 17.24 1.25 8.24
C THR A 80 18.13 0.13 7.68
N SER A 81 19.29 -0.12 8.29
CA SER A 81 20.23 -1.14 7.79
C SER A 81 19.64 -2.55 7.80
N ASP A 82 18.59 -2.79 8.59
CA ASP A 82 18.03 -4.10 8.85
C ASP A 82 16.83 -4.43 7.95
N VAL A 83 16.75 -5.71 7.57
CA VAL A 83 15.55 -6.31 6.96
C VAL A 83 14.62 -6.73 8.09
N HIS A 84 13.40 -6.20 8.07
CA HIS A 84 12.36 -6.53 9.04
C HIS A 84 11.38 -7.53 8.46
N GLN A 85 10.99 -8.50 9.27
CA GLN A 85 9.76 -9.25 9.04
C GLN A 85 8.57 -8.32 9.32
N LEU A 86 7.67 -8.20 8.36
CA LEU A 86 6.50 -7.35 8.42
C LEU A 86 5.35 -8.13 9.06
N ILE A 87 4.69 -7.49 10.02
CA ILE A 87 3.53 -8.07 10.69
C ILE A 87 2.36 -8.11 9.70
N THR A 88 1.82 -9.30 9.45
CA THR A 88 0.69 -9.54 8.54
C THR A 88 -0.66 -9.60 9.26
N GLU A 89 -0.73 -9.14 10.50
CA GLU A 89 -1.96 -9.15 11.30
C GLU A 89 -3.13 -8.52 10.54
N THR A 90 -4.28 -9.18 10.64
CA THR A 90 -5.51 -8.84 9.92
C THR A 90 -6.08 -7.46 10.26
N ASN A 91 -5.66 -6.87 11.39
CA ASN A 91 -6.14 -5.57 11.85
C ASN A 91 -5.31 -4.39 11.34
N ASP A 92 -4.06 -4.61 10.92
CA ASP A 92 -3.26 -3.53 10.33
C ASP A 92 -3.61 -3.34 8.85
N LYS A 93 -3.62 -2.08 8.44
CA LYS A 93 -4.14 -1.66 7.13
C LYS A 93 -2.99 -1.16 6.30
N TRP A 94 -2.85 -1.76 5.13
CA TRP A 94 -1.70 -1.53 4.27
C TRP A 94 -2.15 -0.89 2.96
N GLU A 95 -1.35 0.06 2.51
CA GLU A 95 -1.51 0.70 1.20
C GLU A 95 -0.15 0.80 0.50
N PHE A 96 -0.17 0.98 -0.82
CA PHE A 96 1.05 1.32 -1.53
C PHE A 96 1.46 2.73 -1.16
N TYR A 97 2.73 2.89 -0.77
CA TYR A 97 3.27 4.19 -0.50
C TYR A 97 3.39 4.97 -1.81
N LEU A 98 2.74 6.12 -1.88
CA LEU A 98 2.89 7.12 -2.93
C LEU A 98 3.58 8.33 -2.30
N SER A 99 4.70 8.75 -2.87
CA SER A 99 5.29 10.01 -2.45
C SER A 99 4.36 11.17 -2.82
N LYS A 100 4.42 12.27 -2.07
CA LYS A 100 3.65 13.49 -2.40
C LYS A 100 3.92 13.97 -3.82
N GLN A 101 5.15 13.82 -4.29
CA GLN A 101 5.52 14.18 -5.65
C GLN A 101 4.84 13.27 -6.68
N GLU A 102 4.86 11.95 -6.47
CA GLU A 102 4.15 11.01 -7.34
C GLU A 102 2.63 11.24 -7.34
N ASP A 103 2.05 11.55 -6.19
CA ASP A 103 0.61 11.86 -6.07
C ASP A 103 0.25 13.15 -6.84
N LEU A 104 1.09 14.19 -6.73
CA LEU A 104 0.94 15.42 -7.51
C LEU A 104 1.10 15.18 -9.01
N ASP A 105 2.07 14.35 -9.41
CA ASP A 105 2.33 14.05 -10.81
C ASP A 105 1.22 13.17 -11.42
N LEU A 106 0.65 12.25 -10.65
CA LEU A 106 -0.55 11.50 -11.03
C LEU A 106 -1.77 12.42 -11.15
N ALA A 107 -1.99 13.31 -10.18
CA ALA A 107 -3.08 14.27 -10.21
C ALA A 107 -3.00 15.21 -11.43
N LYS A 108 -1.79 15.63 -11.81
CA LYS A 108 -1.56 16.39 -13.05
C LYS A 108 -1.90 15.59 -14.30
N LYS A 109 -1.48 14.32 -14.39
CA LYS A 109 -1.78 13.43 -15.52
C LYS A 109 -3.29 13.19 -15.69
N ILE A 110 -4.03 13.08 -14.59
CA ILE A 110 -5.49 12.87 -14.62
C ILE A 110 -6.26 14.14 -15.03
N LYS A 111 -5.76 15.34 -14.70
CA LYS A 111 -6.38 16.62 -15.07
C LYS A 111 -6.12 17.05 -16.53
N LEU A 112 -5.26 16.34 -17.25
CA LEU A 112 -4.91 16.59 -18.65
C LEU A 112 -5.70 15.70 -19.64
N GLN A 113 -6.71 14.98 -19.15
CA GLN A 113 -7.72 14.28 -19.96
C GLN A 113 -9.08 14.94 -19.79
#